data_AF-A0A2V7PFI2-F1
#
_entry.id   AF-A0A2V7PFI2-F1
#
_cell.length_a   1.000
_cell.length_b   1.000
_cell.length_c   1.000
_cell.angle_alpha   90.00
_cell.angle_beta   90.00
_cell.angle_gamma   90.00
#
_symmetry.space_group_name_H-M   'P 1'
#
loop_
_entity.id
_entity.type
_entity.pdbx_description
1 polymer ?
#
loop_
_entity_poly.entity_id
_entity_poly.type
_entity_poly.pdbx_seq_one_letter_code
_entity_poly.pdbx_strand_id
1 'polypeptide(L)'
;MRLLHYLPILALPLAACESDTEVRSGIVQWMEWPAEVRANTPFNVQIVIAEPGDCGQQSTYRPRVFADQSAVTFSPYFIVEPPRPTCAAARAYYPPTGMLVIGALETVGIAPGLRASLARVFEMRGASSAYALPMSTAEVGGQPVRTFGSFTVRPDAPVDTRQFAAGFVAKLLDTSCARIIPIGVYHLDGAYVLEDQADTAGLRGAFVRGYIHQPPGPVCGESQRVFHLVARY
;
A
#
# COMPACT_ATOMS: atom_id res chain seq x y z
N MET A 1 -3.15 57.53 52.26
CA MET A 1 -3.11 57.76 50.80
C MET A 1 -2.44 56.56 50.15
N ARG A 2 -2.92 56.16 48.96
CA ARG A 2 -2.89 54.81 48.37
C ARG A 2 -1.49 54.22 48.11
N LEU A 3 -1.32 52.97 48.50
CA LEU A 3 -0.20 52.08 48.14
C LEU A 3 -0.43 51.53 46.72
N LEU A 4 0.55 51.72 45.84
CA LEU A 4 0.63 51.14 44.49
C LEU A 4 0.68 49.62 44.57
N HIS A 5 -0.33 48.95 44.00
CA HIS A 5 -0.32 47.51 43.78
C HIS A 5 0.26 47.21 42.40
N TYR A 6 1.47 46.64 42.38
CA TYR A 6 2.06 45.99 41.21
C TYR A 6 1.27 44.70 40.92
N LEU A 7 0.63 44.62 39.76
CA LEU A 7 0.11 43.39 39.18
C LEU A 7 1.23 42.76 38.34
N PRO A 8 1.82 41.62 38.74
CA PRO A 8 2.70 40.89 37.84
C PRO A 8 1.82 40.24 36.76
N ILE A 9 2.02 40.64 35.52
CA ILE A 9 1.50 39.92 34.35
C ILE A 9 2.24 38.58 34.34
N LEU A 10 1.60 37.54 34.86
CA LEU A 10 2.00 36.16 34.66
C LEU A 10 1.80 35.84 33.18
N ALA A 11 2.84 36.04 32.39
CA ALA A 11 3.00 35.38 31.11
C ALA A 11 3.15 33.88 31.40
N LEU A 12 2.02 33.16 31.42
CA LEU A 12 2.04 31.71 31.28
C LEU A 12 2.69 31.43 29.93
N PRO A 13 3.85 30.74 29.87
CA PRO A 13 4.26 30.17 28.61
C PRO A 13 3.15 29.20 28.23
N LEU A 14 2.55 29.41 27.06
CA LEU A 14 1.83 28.34 26.39
C LEU A 14 2.86 27.24 26.20
N ALA A 15 2.92 26.30 27.13
CA ALA A 15 3.53 25.01 26.91
C ALA A 15 2.73 24.43 25.74
N ALA A 16 3.26 24.61 24.53
CA ALA A 16 2.83 23.81 23.41
C ALA A 16 3.00 22.37 23.90
N CYS A 17 1.90 21.65 24.05
CA CYS A 17 1.97 20.20 24.16
C CYS A 17 2.60 19.73 22.86
N GLU A 18 3.93 19.61 22.83
CA GLU A 18 4.62 18.80 21.84
C GLU A 18 4.03 17.41 21.99
N SER A 19 3.14 17.08 21.07
CA SER A 19 2.68 15.71 20.93
C SER A 19 3.86 14.96 20.32
N ASP A 20 4.43 14.01 21.04
CA ASP A 20 5.50 13.11 20.58
C ASP A 20 5.05 12.16 19.45
N THR A 21 3.97 12.49 18.74
CA THR A 21 3.44 11.69 17.62
C THR A 21 4.19 12.02 16.35
N GLU A 22 4.80 11.00 15.76
CA GLU A 22 5.49 11.08 14.48
C GLU A 22 4.51 10.72 13.36
N VAL A 23 4.58 11.39 12.21
CA VAL A 23 3.81 11.00 11.04
C VAL A 23 4.73 10.36 10.01
N ARG A 24 4.44 9.11 9.62
CA ARG A 24 5.24 8.34 8.67
C ARG A 24 4.44 8.04 7.41
N SER A 25 5.06 8.18 6.24
CA SER A 25 4.42 7.76 4.99
C SER A 25 4.24 6.23 4.94
N GLY A 26 3.06 5.79 4.53
CA GLY A 26 2.78 4.40 4.19
C GLY A 26 3.19 4.12 2.74
N ILE A 27 3.78 2.95 2.51
CA ILE A 27 4.23 2.52 1.19
C ILE A 27 3.27 1.45 0.69
N VAL A 28 2.63 1.71 -0.45
CA VAL A 28 1.79 0.75 -1.16
C VAL A 28 2.71 -0.27 -1.84
N GLN A 29 2.57 -1.54 -1.44
CA GLN A 29 3.33 -2.67 -1.97
C GLN A 29 2.58 -3.38 -3.10
N TRP A 30 1.26 -3.46 -2.98
CA TRP A 30 0.38 -4.11 -3.95
C TRP A 30 -0.96 -3.39 -4.02
N MET A 31 -1.53 -3.33 -5.21
CA MET A 31 -2.88 -2.81 -5.45
C MET A 31 -3.66 -3.71 -6.39
N GLU A 32 -4.96 -3.81 -6.13
CA GLU A 32 -5.93 -4.42 -7.02
C GLU A 32 -7.10 -3.49 -7.26
N TRP A 33 -7.46 -3.29 -8.52
CA TRP A 33 -8.51 -2.37 -8.92
C TRP A 33 -9.28 -2.90 -10.14
N PRO A 34 -10.55 -2.50 -10.35
CA PRO A 34 -11.30 -2.87 -11.54
C PRO A 34 -10.69 -2.26 -12.81
N ALA A 35 -10.70 -3.02 -13.90
CA ALA A 35 -10.25 -2.54 -15.21
C ALA A 35 -11.06 -1.33 -15.70
N GLU A 36 -12.37 -1.33 -15.42
CA GLU A 36 -13.27 -0.24 -15.76
C GLU A 36 -14.25 0.08 -14.64
N VAL A 37 -14.62 1.35 -14.52
CA VAL A 37 -15.58 1.85 -13.53
C VAL A 37 -16.58 2.79 -14.18
N ARG A 38 -17.76 2.89 -13.56
CA ARG A 38 -18.77 3.87 -13.97
C ARG A 38 -18.41 5.27 -13.45
N ALA A 39 -18.65 6.28 -14.28
CA ALA A 39 -18.47 7.67 -13.92
C ALA A 39 -19.28 8.06 -12.68
N ASN A 40 -18.73 8.96 -11.88
CA ASN A 40 -19.31 9.46 -10.62
C ASN A 40 -19.60 8.37 -9.57
N THR A 41 -19.07 7.16 -9.75
CA THR A 41 -19.28 6.05 -8.82
C THR A 41 -17.95 5.76 -8.10
N PRO A 42 -17.89 5.90 -6.76
CA PRO A 42 -16.74 5.44 -5.99
C PRO A 42 -16.53 3.94 -6.19
N PHE A 43 -15.28 3.50 -6.06
CA PHE A 43 -14.93 2.09 -6.24
C PHE A 43 -13.85 1.66 -5.26
N ASN A 44 -13.85 0.36 -4.95
CA ASN A 44 -12.92 -0.23 -4.01
C ASN A 44 -11.59 -0.58 -4.70
N VAL A 45 -10.51 -0.40 -3.97
CA VAL A 45 -9.15 -0.81 -4.36
C VAL A 45 -8.58 -1.61 -3.19
N GLN A 46 -8.25 -2.88 -3.40
CA GLN A 46 -7.52 -3.63 -2.38
C GLN A 46 -6.08 -3.16 -2.38
N ILE A 47 -5.54 -2.85 -1.22
CA ILE A 47 -4.17 -2.35 -1.09
C ILE A 47 -3.45 -3.07 0.04
N VAL A 48 -2.21 -3.45 -0.25
CA VAL A 48 -1.26 -3.96 0.74
C VAL A 48 -0.27 -2.85 1.03
N ILE A 49 -0.15 -2.47 2.29
CA ILE A 49 0.70 -1.38 2.74
C ILE A 49 1.77 -1.94 3.66
N ALA A 50 3.03 -1.58 3.44
CA ALA A 50 4.09 -1.87 4.40
C ALA A 50 3.84 -1.07 5.68
N GLU A 51 3.63 -1.75 6.82
CA GLU A 51 3.58 -1.07 8.10
C GLU A 51 4.98 -0.54 8.47
N PRO A 52 5.08 0.62 9.13
CA PRO A 52 6.32 1.06 9.74
C PRO A 52 6.66 0.10 10.87
N GLY A 53 7.37 -0.98 10.56
CA GLY A 53 7.73 -2.03 11.49
C GLY A 53 8.77 -1.53 12.48
N ASP A 54 8.34 -1.24 13.72
CA ASP A 54 9.23 -0.94 14.83
C ASP A 54 8.74 -1.61 16.13
N CYS A 55 9.70 -2.03 16.94
CA CYS A 55 9.51 -2.82 18.16
C CYS A 55 8.50 -2.16 19.11
N GLY A 56 7.27 -2.69 19.17
CA GLY A 56 6.22 -2.28 20.10
C GLY A 56 5.67 -0.86 19.91
N GLN A 57 5.95 -0.21 18.77
CA GLN A 57 5.30 1.06 18.43
C GLN A 57 3.85 0.82 18.04
N GLN A 58 2.95 1.59 18.63
CA GLN A 58 1.56 1.62 18.17
C GLN A 58 1.48 2.60 17.01
N SER A 59 0.98 2.13 15.87
CA SER A 59 0.74 2.96 14.72
C SER A 59 -0.76 2.96 14.39
N THR A 60 -1.26 4.13 14.01
CA THR A 60 -2.63 4.29 13.56
C THR A 60 -2.62 4.60 12.07
N TYR A 61 -3.16 3.69 11.28
CA TYR A 61 -3.33 3.86 9.84
C TYR A 61 -4.29 5.01 9.50
N ARG A 62 -3.90 5.82 8.51
CA ARG A 62 -4.73 6.87 7.92
C ARG A 62 -4.73 6.73 6.39
N PRO A 63 -5.88 6.39 5.78
CA PRO A 63 -5.98 6.40 4.34
C PRO A 63 -5.90 7.84 3.83
N ARG A 64 -5.24 8.03 2.70
CA ARG A 64 -5.27 9.29 1.94
C ARG A 64 -5.31 8.94 0.48
N VAL A 65 -6.37 9.41 -0.17
CA VAL A 65 -6.65 9.17 -1.59
C VAL A 65 -6.91 10.52 -2.23
N PHE A 66 -6.25 10.79 -3.33
CA PHE A 66 -6.44 12.00 -4.13
C PHE A 66 -6.78 11.61 -5.56
N ALA A 67 -7.60 12.41 -6.24
CA ALA A 67 -7.91 12.22 -7.64
C ALA A 67 -7.88 13.54 -8.40
N ASP A 68 -7.32 13.50 -9.59
CA ASP A 68 -7.32 14.61 -10.55
C ASP A 68 -7.83 14.15 -11.93
N GLN A 69 -7.61 14.96 -12.95
CA GLN A 69 -8.06 14.69 -14.31
C GLN A 69 -7.27 13.60 -15.05
N SER A 70 -6.22 13.05 -14.42
CA SER A 70 -5.27 12.09 -14.99
C SER A 70 -5.13 10.80 -14.17
N ALA A 71 -5.36 10.84 -12.86
CA ALA A 71 -5.07 9.70 -11.98
C ALA A 71 -5.93 9.68 -10.71
N VAL A 72 -6.00 8.51 -10.07
CA VAL A 72 -6.24 8.40 -8.63
C VAL A 72 -4.93 7.97 -7.97
N THR A 73 -4.58 8.60 -6.85
CA THR A 73 -3.33 8.40 -6.13
C THR A 73 -3.61 8.01 -4.69
N PHE A 74 -3.13 6.85 -4.27
CA PHE A 74 -3.14 6.38 -2.89
C PHE A 74 -1.84 6.77 -2.20
N SER A 75 -1.91 7.61 -1.16
CA SER A 75 -0.74 8.10 -0.42
C SER A 75 -0.96 7.94 1.09
N PRO A 76 -1.17 6.70 1.58
CA PRO A 76 -1.45 6.45 2.99
C PRO A 76 -0.35 6.97 3.92
N TYR A 77 -0.69 7.17 5.18
CA TYR A 77 0.28 7.50 6.21
C TYR A 77 -0.14 6.88 7.55
N PHE A 78 0.81 6.84 8.48
CA PHE A 78 0.62 6.34 9.83
C PHE A 78 0.92 7.46 10.82
N ILE A 79 0.10 7.54 11.87
CA ILE A 79 0.43 8.31 13.08
C ILE A 79 1.10 7.30 14.02
N VAL A 80 2.36 7.54 14.36
CA VAL A 80 3.20 6.63 15.13
C VAL A 80 3.46 7.22 16.50
N GLU A 81 3.16 6.42 17.52
CA GLU A 81 3.43 6.77 18.91
C GLU A 81 4.87 6.42 19.29
N PRO A 82 5.48 7.16 20.24
CA PRO A 82 6.84 6.90 20.66
C PRO A 82 6.98 5.46 21.20
N PRO A 83 8.14 4.81 20.99
CA PRO A 83 8.35 3.44 21.42
C PRO A 83 8.18 3.30 22.94
N ARG A 84 7.47 2.25 23.37
CA ARG A 84 7.38 1.93 24.80
C ARG A 84 8.79 1.55 25.33
N PRO A 85 9.18 2.01 26.54
CA PRO A 85 10.55 1.88 27.05
C PRO A 85 11.07 0.44 27.18
N THR A 86 10.18 -0.55 27.22
CA THR A 86 10.53 -1.99 27.25
C THR A 86 11.15 -2.51 25.95
N CYS A 87 11.13 -1.74 24.86
CA CYS A 87 11.62 -2.17 23.54
C CYS A 87 13.11 -1.86 23.30
N ALA A 88 13.76 -1.11 24.17
CA ALA A 88 15.19 -0.81 24.05
C ALA A 88 16.09 -2.05 24.16
N ALA A 89 15.62 -3.12 24.81
CA ALA A 89 16.38 -4.36 25.01
C ALA A 89 16.42 -5.29 23.77
N ALA A 90 15.51 -5.10 22.80
CA ALA A 90 15.46 -5.95 21.60
C ALA A 90 16.52 -5.58 20.53
N ARG A 91 17.16 -4.41 20.63
CA ARG A 91 18.23 -4.00 19.70
C ARG A 91 19.48 -4.90 19.75
N ALA A 92 19.65 -5.70 20.80
CA ALA A 92 20.80 -6.59 20.97
C ALA A 92 20.59 -8.01 20.39
N TYR A 93 19.37 -8.36 19.96
CA TYR A 93 19.04 -9.71 19.47
C TYR A 93 18.44 -9.67 18.06
N TYR A 94 19.07 -8.92 17.16
CA TYR A 94 18.88 -9.18 15.73
C TYR A 94 19.75 -10.39 15.38
N PRO A 95 19.17 -11.54 14.98
CA PRO A 95 20.00 -12.57 14.36
C PRO A 95 20.69 -11.96 13.13
N PRO A 96 21.94 -12.34 12.83
CA PRO A 96 22.69 -11.82 11.67
C PRO A 96 22.02 -12.15 10.31
N THR A 97 20.89 -12.84 10.32
CA THR A 97 19.95 -13.03 9.20
C THR A 97 18.79 -12.02 9.23
N GLY A 98 19.08 -10.74 9.54
CA GLY A 98 18.59 -9.53 8.87
C GLY A 98 17.15 -9.38 8.33
N MET A 99 16.16 -10.14 8.79
CA MET A 99 14.78 -9.96 8.34
C MET A 99 13.99 -9.19 9.39
N LEU A 100 13.94 -7.86 9.23
CA LEU A 100 12.87 -7.06 9.82
C LEU A 100 11.54 -7.66 9.35
N VAL A 101 10.76 -8.22 10.28
CA VAL A 101 9.37 -8.60 9.99
C VAL A 101 8.60 -7.30 9.84
N ILE A 102 8.58 -6.78 8.62
CA ILE A 102 7.70 -5.70 8.22
C ILE A 102 6.33 -6.35 8.06
N GLY A 103 5.44 -6.16 9.04
CA GLY A 103 4.04 -6.50 8.87
C GLY A 103 3.47 -5.73 7.68
N ALA A 104 2.70 -6.39 6.83
CA ALA A 104 1.88 -5.68 5.86
C ALA A 104 0.45 -5.55 6.37
N LEU A 105 -0.12 -4.37 6.21
CA LEU A 105 -1.54 -4.12 6.42
C LEU A 105 -2.27 -4.36 5.11
N GLU A 106 -3.12 -5.38 5.09
CA GLU A 106 -4.08 -5.57 4.01
C GLU A 106 -5.35 -4.79 4.32
N THR A 107 -5.75 -3.91 3.40
CA THR A 107 -6.91 -3.04 3.60
C THR A 107 -7.59 -2.71 2.28
N VAL A 108 -8.76 -2.08 2.38
CA VAL A 108 -9.54 -1.61 1.23
C VAL A 108 -9.54 -0.09 1.25
N GLY A 109 -8.96 0.50 0.20
CA GLY A 109 -9.08 1.92 -0.11
C GLY A 109 -10.33 2.18 -0.94
N ILE A 110 -10.89 3.38 -0.82
CA ILE A 110 -12.02 3.83 -1.64
C ILE A 110 -11.55 4.96 -2.54
N ALA A 111 -11.52 4.71 -3.84
CA ALA A 111 -11.28 5.75 -4.84
C ALA A 111 -12.55 6.57 -5.05
N PRO A 112 -12.45 7.90 -5.15
CA PRO A 112 -13.61 8.74 -5.41
C PRO A 112 -14.15 8.49 -6.83
N GLY A 113 -15.45 8.74 -7.02
CA GLY A 113 -16.07 8.68 -8.34
C GLY A 113 -15.53 9.78 -9.26
N LEU A 114 -15.01 9.39 -10.41
CA LEU A 114 -14.44 10.31 -11.40
C LEU A 114 -15.48 10.72 -12.45
N ARG A 115 -15.43 11.99 -12.87
CA ARG A 115 -16.30 12.52 -13.92
C ARG A 115 -15.75 12.14 -15.29
N ALA A 116 -16.60 11.57 -16.13
CA ALA A 116 -16.31 11.33 -17.54
C ALA A 116 -17.59 11.36 -18.36
N SER A 117 -17.65 12.21 -19.39
CA SER A 117 -18.74 12.25 -20.38
C SER A 117 -18.52 11.28 -21.55
N LEU A 118 -17.30 10.80 -21.71
CA LEU A 118 -16.85 9.79 -22.66
C LEU A 118 -15.88 8.85 -21.94
N ALA A 119 -15.66 7.64 -22.48
CA ALA A 119 -14.68 6.73 -21.92
C ALA A 119 -13.29 7.39 -21.86
N ARG A 120 -12.69 7.40 -20.67
CA ARG A 120 -11.37 8.02 -20.43
C ARG A 120 -10.50 7.13 -19.55
N VAL A 121 -9.22 7.07 -19.89
CA VAL A 121 -8.22 6.32 -19.14
C VAL A 121 -7.62 7.21 -18.05
N PHE A 122 -7.47 6.66 -16.86
CA PHE A 122 -6.84 7.28 -15.71
C PHE A 122 -5.76 6.35 -15.16
N GLU A 123 -4.75 6.92 -14.53
CA GLU A 123 -3.68 6.16 -13.92
C GLU A 123 -4.01 5.69 -12.49
N MET A 124 -3.65 4.42 -12.28
CA MET A 124 -3.23 3.69 -11.10
C MET A 124 -2.07 4.24 -10.26
N ARG A 125 -2.18 5.20 -9.32
CA ARG A 125 -0.98 5.71 -8.62
C ARG A 125 -0.93 5.39 -7.14
N GLY A 126 0.27 5.17 -6.61
CA GLY A 126 0.51 4.93 -5.20
C GLY A 126 1.85 5.46 -4.72
N ALA A 127 1.93 5.95 -3.48
CA ALA A 127 3.19 6.18 -2.79
C ALA A 127 3.87 4.82 -2.63
N SER A 128 4.99 4.60 -3.33
CA SER A 128 5.61 3.27 -3.42
C SER A 128 7.13 3.40 -3.47
N SER A 129 7.84 2.37 -3.02
CA SER A 129 9.30 2.34 -3.06
C SER A 129 9.80 2.17 -4.50
N ALA A 130 11.02 2.65 -4.77
CA ALA A 130 11.73 2.29 -6.00
C ALA A 130 12.17 0.82 -6.01
N TYR A 131 12.36 0.20 -4.84
CA TYR A 131 12.89 -1.15 -4.66
C TYR A 131 12.01 -2.03 -3.75
N ALA A 132 12.18 -3.35 -3.90
CA ALA A 132 11.37 -4.39 -3.27
C ALA A 132 11.59 -4.61 -1.75
N LEU A 133 12.69 -4.12 -1.15
CA LEU A 133 13.10 -4.38 0.24
C LEU A 133 13.65 -3.09 0.89
N PRO A 134 13.66 -2.99 2.24
CA PRO A 134 13.17 -1.79 2.91
C PRO A 134 14.12 -0.61 2.79
N MET A 135 13.57 0.48 2.27
CA MET A 135 14.10 1.81 2.53
C MET A 135 13.24 2.45 3.60
N SER A 136 13.89 3.16 4.51
CA SER A 136 13.29 3.91 5.62
C SER A 136 12.00 4.62 5.21
N THR A 137 11.00 4.58 6.09
CA THR A 137 9.83 5.44 6.01
C THR A 137 10.30 6.90 6.06
N ALA A 138 10.46 7.52 4.89
CA ALA A 138 10.69 8.95 4.82
C ALA A 138 9.50 9.71 5.45
N GLU A 139 9.79 10.93 5.93
CA GLU A 139 8.78 11.87 6.40
C GLU A 139 7.65 12.07 5.37
N VAL A 140 6.47 12.48 5.86
CA VAL A 140 5.28 12.70 5.05
C VAL A 140 5.58 13.58 3.84
N GLY A 141 5.42 13.01 2.64
CA GLY A 141 5.62 13.73 1.38
C GLY A 141 6.95 13.43 0.67
N GLY A 142 7.78 12.54 1.21
CA GLY A 142 9.06 12.14 0.59
C GLY A 142 9.05 10.85 -0.24
N GLN A 143 7.98 10.04 -0.20
CA GLN A 143 7.93 8.79 -0.97
C GLN A 143 7.65 9.06 -2.45
N PRO A 144 8.40 8.43 -3.37
CA PRO A 144 8.09 8.57 -4.79
C PRO A 144 6.71 7.99 -5.09
N VAL A 145 5.97 8.68 -5.96
CA VAL A 145 4.69 8.19 -6.48
C VAL A 145 4.99 7.36 -7.73
N ARG A 146 4.52 6.11 -7.74
CA ARG A 146 4.64 5.19 -8.87
C ARG A 146 3.28 4.97 -9.52
N THR A 147 3.28 4.84 -10.85
CA THR A 147 2.13 4.33 -11.61
C THR A 147 2.15 2.80 -11.62
N PHE A 148 1.14 2.18 -11.04
CA PHE A 148 0.88 0.74 -10.98
C PHE A 148 0.20 0.24 -12.25
N GLY A 149 -0.60 1.10 -12.89
CA GLY A 149 -1.28 0.78 -14.14
C GLY A 149 -2.31 1.84 -14.48
N SER A 150 -3.37 1.43 -15.17
CA SER A 150 -4.44 2.32 -15.59
C SER A 150 -5.79 1.63 -15.50
N PHE A 151 -6.86 2.40 -15.54
CA PHE A 151 -8.24 1.93 -15.61
C PHE A 151 -9.06 2.90 -16.45
N THR A 152 -10.20 2.43 -16.96
CA THR A 152 -11.10 3.26 -17.77
C THR A 152 -12.31 3.68 -16.96
N VAL A 153 -12.60 4.98 -16.93
CA VAL A 153 -13.88 5.51 -16.44
C VAL A 153 -14.82 5.64 -17.64
N ARG A 154 -15.99 5.00 -17.56
CA ARG A 154 -17.03 5.06 -18.59
C ARG A 154 -18.26 5.82 -18.11
N PRO A 155 -18.96 6.57 -18.99
CA PRO A 155 -20.26 7.13 -18.63
C PRO A 155 -21.28 6.03 -18.31
N ASP A 156 -21.21 4.90 -19.04
CA ASP A 156 -22.14 3.78 -18.93
C ASP A 156 -21.62 2.65 -18.03
N ALA A 157 -22.16 1.43 -18.19
CA ALA A 157 -21.67 0.26 -17.47
C ALA A 157 -20.25 -0.14 -17.90
N PRO A 158 -19.42 -0.67 -16.97
CA PRO A 158 -18.18 -1.37 -17.32
C PRO A 158 -18.43 -2.49 -18.34
N VAL A 159 -17.53 -2.65 -19.30
CA VAL A 159 -17.52 -3.73 -20.30
C VAL A 159 -16.44 -4.75 -19.96
N ASP A 160 -15.27 -4.28 -19.51
CA ASP A 160 -14.20 -5.12 -19.02
C ASP A 160 -14.28 -5.25 -17.50
N THR A 161 -14.58 -6.46 -17.03
CA THR A 161 -14.78 -6.80 -15.63
C THR A 161 -13.54 -7.38 -14.97
N ARG A 162 -12.39 -7.40 -15.67
CA ARG A 162 -11.13 -7.89 -15.10
C ARG A 162 -10.74 -7.07 -13.87
N GLN A 163 -10.11 -7.76 -12.92
CA GLN A 163 -9.49 -7.12 -11.78
C GLN A 163 -8.00 -6.98 -12.07
N PHE A 164 -7.55 -5.77 -12.33
CA PHE A 164 -6.14 -5.47 -12.52
C PHE A 164 -5.41 -5.50 -11.19
N ALA A 165 -4.15 -5.92 -11.23
CA ALA A 165 -3.31 -5.91 -10.05
C ALA A 165 -1.85 -5.64 -10.40
N ALA A 166 -1.14 -4.97 -9.50
CA ALA A 166 0.26 -4.68 -9.64
C ALA A 166 0.93 -4.42 -8.29
N GLY A 167 2.25 -4.61 -8.26
CA GLY A 167 3.03 -4.37 -7.07
C GLY A 167 4.31 -5.18 -7.02
N PHE A 168 5.04 -5.06 -5.91
CA PHE A 168 6.21 -5.89 -5.66
C PHE A 168 5.80 -7.26 -5.15
N VAL A 169 6.37 -8.30 -5.76
CA VAL A 169 6.07 -9.69 -5.41
C VAL A 169 7.32 -10.51 -5.16
N ALA A 170 7.18 -11.52 -4.31
CA ALA A 170 8.10 -12.62 -4.20
C ALA A 170 7.50 -13.87 -4.85
N LYS A 171 8.35 -14.66 -5.50
CA LYS A 171 7.98 -16.00 -5.96
C LYS A 171 7.95 -16.97 -4.79
N LEU A 172 6.83 -17.67 -4.66
CA LEU A 172 6.70 -18.88 -3.86
C LEU A 172 6.69 -20.08 -4.80
N LEU A 173 7.47 -21.10 -4.46
CA LEU A 173 7.39 -22.41 -5.12
C LEU A 173 6.67 -23.34 -4.15
N ASP A 174 5.42 -23.66 -4.46
CA ASP A 174 4.79 -24.85 -3.91
C ASP A 174 5.18 -26.03 -4.81
N THR A 175 5.17 -27.25 -4.28
CA THR A 175 5.78 -28.51 -4.78
C THR A 175 5.58 -28.89 -6.26
N SER A 176 4.79 -28.15 -7.04
CA SER A 176 4.77 -28.22 -8.51
C SER A 176 4.39 -26.91 -9.22
N CYS A 177 4.07 -25.84 -8.46
CA CYS A 177 3.40 -24.65 -9.01
C CYS A 177 4.00 -23.35 -8.48
N ALA A 178 4.26 -22.45 -9.41
CA ALA A 178 4.70 -21.11 -9.14
C ALA A 178 3.53 -20.22 -8.73
N ARG A 179 3.74 -19.54 -7.60
CA ARG A 179 2.86 -18.54 -7.06
C ARG A 179 3.62 -17.24 -6.88
N ILE A 180 2.90 -16.13 -6.93
CA ILE A 180 3.41 -14.83 -6.49
C ILE A 180 2.69 -14.41 -5.23
N ILE A 181 3.43 -13.82 -4.30
CA ILE A 181 2.86 -13.23 -3.10
C ILE A 181 3.32 -11.78 -3.03
N PRO A 182 2.43 -10.81 -2.76
CA PRO A 182 2.83 -9.46 -2.43
C PRO A 182 3.89 -9.45 -1.34
N ILE A 183 4.96 -8.66 -1.51
CA ILE A 183 5.98 -8.55 -0.48
C ILE A 183 5.35 -8.02 0.81
N GLY A 184 5.70 -8.61 1.95
CA GLY A 184 5.16 -8.24 3.27
C GLY A 184 3.92 -9.05 3.69
N VAL A 185 3.28 -9.77 2.77
CA VAL A 185 2.22 -10.73 3.08
C VAL A 185 2.86 -12.09 3.38
N TYR A 186 2.59 -12.66 4.55
CA TYR A 186 3.24 -13.90 5.02
C TYR A 186 2.29 -15.11 5.11
N HIS A 187 1.03 -14.97 4.73
CA HIS A 187 0.08 -16.09 4.69
C HIS A 187 -0.11 -16.60 3.26
N LEU A 188 -0.08 -17.92 3.08
CA LEU A 188 -0.16 -18.58 1.77
C LEU A 188 -1.51 -18.36 1.06
N ASP A 189 -2.58 -18.11 1.82
CA ASP A 189 -3.88 -17.74 1.27
C ASP A 189 -3.83 -16.40 0.52
N GLY A 190 -2.80 -15.57 0.75
CA GLY A 190 -2.58 -14.30 0.05
C GLY A 190 -1.86 -14.46 -1.30
N ALA A 191 -1.41 -15.67 -1.66
CA ALA A 191 -0.65 -15.91 -2.87
C ALA A 191 -1.57 -16.15 -4.10
N TYR A 192 -1.11 -15.70 -5.27
CA TYR A 192 -1.78 -15.92 -6.55
C TYR A 192 -1.05 -16.99 -7.35
N VAL A 193 -1.79 -17.96 -7.87
CA VAL A 193 -1.24 -18.94 -8.82
C VAL A 193 -0.93 -18.21 -10.12
N LEU A 194 0.30 -18.36 -10.62
CA LEU A 194 0.66 -17.79 -11.91
C LEU A 194 -0.02 -18.58 -13.04
N GLU A 195 -0.64 -17.92 -14.00
CA GLU A 195 -1.28 -18.63 -15.11
C GLU A 195 -0.28 -19.42 -15.95
N ASP A 196 0.82 -18.76 -16.36
CA ASP A 196 1.90 -19.38 -17.10
C ASP A 196 3.02 -19.82 -16.15
N GLN A 197 3.11 -21.13 -15.90
CA GLN A 197 4.10 -21.75 -15.01
C GLN A 197 5.54 -21.63 -15.55
N ALA A 198 5.73 -21.32 -16.83
CA ALA A 198 7.06 -21.04 -17.38
C ALA A 198 7.55 -19.62 -17.03
N ASP A 199 6.64 -18.67 -16.78
CA ASP A 199 7.00 -17.25 -16.61
C ASP A 199 7.43 -16.88 -15.18
N THR A 200 8.40 -17.64 -14.65
CA THR A 200 8.81 -17.52 -13.23
C THR A 200 10.21 -16.98 -13.04
N ALA A 201 10.90 -16.67 -14.14
CA ALA A 201 12.21 -16.05 -14.14
C ALA A 201 12.12 -14.61 -13.62
N GLY A 202 13.02 -14.24 -12.70
CA GLY A 202 13.11 -12.89 -12.17
C GLY A 202 12.03 -12.48 -11.16
N LEU A 203 11.02 -13.30 -10.87
CA LEU A 203 9.92 -12.96 -9.94
C LEU A 203 10.32 -12.97 -8.44
N ARG A 204 11.61 -13.08 -8.12
CA ARG A 204 12.10 -12.94 -6.74
C ARG A 204 12.39 -11.46 -6.47
N GLY A 205 11.37 -10.71 -6.03
CA GLY A 205 11.49 -9.29 -5.69
C GLY A 205 11.29 -8.34 -6.87
N ALA A 206 10.40 -8.66 -7.80
CA ALA A 206 10.10 -7.84 -8.98
C ALA A 206 8.83 -7.02 -8.81
N PHE A 207 8.75 -5.86 -9.47
CA PHE A 207 7.49 -5.16 -9.64
C PHE A 207 6.77 -5.75 -10.87
N VAL A 208 5.56 -6.25 -10.67
CA VAL A 208 4.77 -6.89 -11.73
C VAL A 208 3.47 -6.16 -11.95
N ARG A 209 2.93 -6.28 -13.16
CA ARG A 209 1.58 -5.83 -13.53
C ARG A 209 0.86 -6.93 -14.29
N GLY A 210 -0.42 -7.10 -13.99
CA GLY A 210 -1.25 -8.12 -14.61
C GLY A 210 -2.72 -7.99 -14.23
N TYR A 211 -3.43 -9.10 -14.30
CA TYR A 211 -4.84 -9.17 -13.89
C TYR A 211 -5.18 -10.52 -13.29
N ILE A 212 -6.14 -10.50 -12.36
CA ILE A 212 -6.73 -11.66 -11.72
C ILE A 212 -7.96 -12.07 -12.53
N HIS A 213 -8.07 -13.36 -12.84
CA HIS A 213 -9.20 -13.88 -13.61
C HIS A 213 -9.58 -15.31 -13.22
N GLN A 214 -10.73 -15.72 -13.71
CA GLN A 214 -11.20 -17.11 -13.64
C GLN A 214 -10.87 -17.79 -14.96
N PRO A 215 -9.83 -18.65 -15.01
CA PRO A 215 -9.45 -19.33 -16.24
C PRO A 215 -10.51 -20.38 -16.66
N PRO A 216 -10.56 -20.77 -17.95
CA PRO A 216 -11.49 -21.79 -18.44
C PRO A 216 -11.33 -23.18 -17.80
N GLY A 217 -10.19 -23.45 -17.17
CA GLY A 217 -9.89 -24.67 -16.42
C GLY A 217 -8.92 -24.38 -15.27
N PRO A 218 -8.83 -25.28 -14.28
CA PRO A 218 -7.98 -25.04 -13.12
C PRO A 218 -6.51 -24.99 -13.53
N VAL A 219 -5.80 -23.93 -13.10
CA VAL A 219 -4.35 -23.83 -13.19
C VAL A 219 -3.80 -24.28 -11.85
N CYS A 220 -3.01 -25.35 -11.82
CA CYS A 220 -2.46 -25.87 -10.56
C CYS A 220 -3.52 -26.16 -9.47
N GLY A 221 -4.72 -26.58 -9.89
CA GLY A 221 -5.85 -26.82 -8.99
C GLY A 221 -6.62 -25.56 -8.56
N GLU A 222 -6.19 -24.37 -8.96
CA GLU A 222 -6.80 -23.08 -8.63
C GLU A 222 -7.63 -22.54 -9.81
N SER A 223 -8.78 -21.93 -9.52
CA SER A 223 -9.71 -21.42 -10.53
C SER A 223 -10.24 -20.02 -10.26
N GLN A 224 -9.90 -19.43 -9.10
CA GLN A 224 -10.42 -18.12 -8.71
C GLN A 224 -9.32 -17.12 -8.39
N ARG A 225 -8.13 -17.59 -8.00
CA ARG A 225 -6.97 -16.73 -7.65
C ARG A 225 -5.81 -16.93 -8.61
N VAL A 226 -6.10 -16.92 -9.91
CA VAL A 226 -5.10 -17.04 -10.97
C VAL A 226 -4.71 -15.67 -11.49
N PHE A 227 -3.41 -15.41 -11.52
CA PHE A 227 -2.84 -14.16 -11.98
C PHE A 227 -2.19 -14.33 -13.36
N HIS A 228 -2.67 -13.54 -14.31
CA HIS A 228 -2.05 -13.41 -15.63
C HIS A 228 -1.01 -12.28 -15.59
N LEU A 229 0.27 -12.63 -15.75
CA LEU A 229 1.37 -11.67 -15.80
C LEU A 229 1.42 -10.99 -17.17
N VAL A 230 1.30 -9.66 -17.18
CA VAL A 230 1.38 -8.84 -18.41
C VAL A 230 2.74 -8.19 -18.57
N ALA A 231 3.33 -7.69 -17.48
CA ALA A 231 4.60 -6.98 -17.53
C ALA A 231 5.40 -7.10 -16.23
N ARG A 232 6.72 -7.01 -16.36
CA ARG A 232 7.71 -6.93 -15.29
C ARG A 232 8.52 -5.65 -15.44
N TYR A 233 8.93 -5.05 -14.32
CA TYR A 233 9.70 -3.81 -14.26
C TYR A 233 10.87 -3.94 -13.30
#